data_AF-A0A9W9XRS0-F1
#
_entry.id   AF-A0A9W9XRS0-F1
#
_cell.length_a   1.000
_cell.length_b   1.000
_cell.length_c   1.000
_cell.angle_alpha   90.00
_cell.angle_beta   90.00
_cell.angle_gamma   90.00
#
_symmetry.space_group_name_H-M   'P 1'
#
loop_
_entity.id
_entity.type
_entity.pdbx_description
1 polymer ?
#
loop_
_entity_poly.entity_id
_entity_poly.type
_entity_poly.pdbx_seq_one_letter_code
_entity_poly.pdbx_strand_id
1 'polypeptide(L)'
;MAVISNSFKEQLYRPIHSEDIGSEPPDTSRFIVPKSCQKSYLRLVAPWIASTFSLALITGYLLFQQRNSPAYLATSLPAFQTDIHDAHPYISYEERVFSGRLAFDEEIGKVYRDIDLSAPQYFGLPSPEIDDAWADLMRGEFVRMTDEEAAPYTPELNKAPHSDDYHFE
;
A
#
# COMPACT_ATOMS: atom_id res chain seq x y z
N MET A 1 -46.27 15.98 -40.28
CA MET A 1 -45.15 16.92 -40.05
C MET A 1 -43.86 16.12 -40.09
N ALA A 2 -42.81 16.41 -40.85
CA ALA A 2 -42.59 17.26 -42.01
C ALA A 2 -41.46 16.58 -42.80
N VAL A 3 -41.61 16.51 -44.12
CA VAL A 3 -40.65 15.94 -45.07
C VAL A 3 -39.59 17.01 -45.34
N ILE A 4 -38.33 16.77 -44.99
CA ILE A 4 -37.24 17.68 -45.35
C ILE A 4 -36.73 17.25 -46.72
N SER A 5 -37.04 18.13 -47.67
CA SER A 5 -36.81 18.09 -49.10
C SER A 5 -35.33 18.01 -49.49
N ASN A 6 -35.07 17.19 -50.51
CA ASN A 6 -33.81 16.98 -51.23
C ASN A 6 -33.35 18.22 -52.03
N SER A 7 -33.21 19.38 -51.36
CA SER A 7 -32.96 20.67 -52.01
C SER A 7 -31.48 21.08 -52.10
N PHE A 8 -30.53 20.14 -52.09
CA PHE A 8 -29.09 20.48 -52.17
C PHE A 8 -28.32 19.72 -53.27
N LYS A 9 -28.99 18.86 -54.06
CA LYS A 9 -28.30 18.03 -55.06
C LYS A 9 -28.18 18.62 -56.48
N GLU A 10 -28.69 19.83 -56.74
CA GLU A 10 -28.76 20.35 -58.12
C GLU A 10 -27.78 21.48 -58.50
N GLN A 11 -26.82 21.88 -57.65
CA GLN A 11 -26.03 23.09 -57.95
C GLN A 11 -24.59 22.93 -58.42
N LEU A 12 -24.08 21.74 -58.74
CA LEU A 12 -22.66 21.59 -59.12
C LEU A 12 -22.37 20.78 -60.39
N TYR A 13 -23.25 20.85 -61.39
CA TYR A 13 -22.92 20.41 -62.74
C TYR A 13 -23.24 21.49 -63.79
N ARG A 14 -22.25 22.33 -64.09
CA ARG A 14 -22.20 23.09 -65.36
C ARG A 14 -21.07 22.52 -66.21
N PRO A 15 -21.33 22.02 -67.42
CA PRO A 15 -20.28 21.61 -68.33
C PRO A 15 -19.53 22.85 -68.83
N ILE A 16 -18.20 22.80 -68.78
CA ILE A 16 -17.30 23.86 -69.23
C ILE A 16 -17.32 23.86 -70.76
N HIS A 17 -17.74 24.98 -71.35
CA HIS A 17 -17.73 25.19 -72.80
C HIS A 17 -16.28 25.24 -73.28
N SER A 18 -15.95 24.35 -74.22
CA SER A 18 -14.65 24.25 -74.86
C SER A 18 -14.52 25.34 -75.94
N GLU A 19 -13.97 26.49 -75.60
CA GLU A 19 -13.51 27.49 -76.56
C GLU A 19 -12.59 28.48 -75.84
N ASP A 20 -11.30 28.13 -75.79
CA ASP A 20 -10.18 29.08 -75.86
C ASP A 20 -8.87 28.28 -75.85
N ILE A 21 -8.45 27.86 -77.04
CA ILE A 21 -7.08 27.43 -77.31
C ILE A 21 -6.29 28.71 -77.54
N GLY A 22 -5.69 29.22 -76.46
CA GLY A 22 -4.79 30.37 -76.45
C GLY A 22 -3.58 30.08 -75.56
N SER A 23 -2.49 29.70 -76.21
CA SER A 23 -1.08 29.64 -75.77
C SER A 23 -0.71 30.21 -74.38
N GLU A 24 -0.35 29.34 -73.44
CA GLU A 24 0.87 29.35 -72.58
C GLU A 24 0.83 28.15 -71.60
N PRO A 25 1.92 27.39 -71.38
CA PRO A 25 1.90 26.30 -70.42
C PRO A 25 1.84 26.84 -68.99
N PRO A 26 0.91 26.38 -68.13
CA PRO A 26 0.91 26.78 -66.73
C PRO A 26 2.14 26.21 -66.02
N ASP A 27 2.97 27.11 -65.50
CA ASP A 27 4.11 26.82 -64.63
C ASP A 27 3.66 25.95 -63.44
N THR A 28 4.00 24.66 -63.49
CA THR A 28 3.64 23.65 -62.50
C THR A 28 4.52 23.68 -61.24
N SER A 29 5.40 24.68 -61.10
CA SER A 29 6.36 24.76 -59.99
C SER A 29 5.79 25.23 -58.64
N ARG A 30 4.46 25.45 -58.52
CA ARG A 30 3.83 25.96 -57.28
C ARG A 30 2.81 25.03 -56.62
N PHE A 31 2.96 23.72 -56.77
CA PHE A 31 2.34 22.80 -55.80
C PHE A 31 3.10 22.88 -54.48
N ILE A 32 2.65 23.77 -53.58
CA ILE A 32 3.05 23.73 -52.17
C ILE A 32 2.47 22.43 -51.60
N VAL A 33 3.31 21.38 -51.52
CA VAL A 33 3.04 20.21 -50.71
C VAL A 33 2.96 20.67 -49.26
N PRO A 34 1.81 20.58 -48.56
CA PRO A 34 1.80 20.86 -47.13
C PRO A 34 2.67 19.81 -46.46
N LYS A 35 3.82 20.23 -45.93
CA LYS A 35 4.71 19.38 -45.13
C LYS A 35 3.89 18.79 -43.98
N SER A 36 3.91 17.47 -43.85
CA SER A 36 3.15 16.72 -42.85
C SER A 36 3.27 17.34 -41.45
N CYS A 37 2.15 17.82 -40.90
CA CYS A 37 2.06 18.31 -39.52
C CYS A 37 1.85 17.15 -38.52
N GLN A 38 2.63 16.07 -38.65
CA GLN A 38 2.51 14.89 -37.78
C GLN A 38 3.36 15.05 -36.50
N LYS A 39 4.32 15.98 -36.49
CA LYS A 39 5.31 16.13 -35.40
C LYS A 39 4.79 16.90 -34.17
N SER A 40 3.57 17.46 -34.22
CA SER A 40 3.01 18.26 -33.13
C SER A 40 2.27 17.41 -32.08
N TYR A 41 1.50 16.41 -32.52
CA TYR A 41 0.72 15.56 -31.61
C TYR A 41 1.60 14.72 -30.67
N LEU A 42 2.71 14.17 -31.20
CA LEU A 42 3.65 13.37 -30.44
C LEU A 42 4.29 14.12 -29.27
N ARG A 43 4.47 15.45 -29.38
CA ARG A 43 5.03 16.27 -28.28
C ARG A 43 4.03 16.49 -27.14
N LEU A 44 2.74 16.51 -27.45
CA LEU A 44 1.68 16.71 -26.46
C LEU A 44 1.38 15.43 -25.67
N VAL A 45 1.47 14.26 -26.31
CA VAL A 45 1.19 12.96 -25.66
C VAL A 45 2.42 12.31 -25.04
N ALA A 46 3.63 12.73 -25.41
CA ALA A 46 4.88 12.20 -24.86
C ALA A 46 4.94 12.15 -23.31
N PRO A 47 4.58 13.21 -22.55
CA PRO A 47 4.63 13.13 -21.09
C PRO A 47 3.63 12.12 -20.51
N TRP A 48 2.47 11.96 -21.14
CA TRP A 48 1.45 10.97 -20.74
C TRP A 48 1.93 9.55 -20.97
N ILE A 49 2.54 9.27 -22.13
CA ILE A 49 3.11 7.96 -22.46
C ILE A 49 4.29 7.64 -21.53
N ALA A 50 5.15 8.62 -21.25
CA ALA A 50 6.26 8.42 -20.32
C ALA A 50 5.76 8.14 -18.88
N SER A 51 4.70 8.81 -18.44
CA SER A 51 4.09 8.60 -17.13
C SER A 51 3.47 7.22 -17.00
N THR A 52 2.68 6.76 -17.99
CA THR A 52 2.06 5.43 -17.95
C THR A 52 3.09 4.31 -18.02
N PHE A 53 4.14 4.48 -18.81
CA PHE A 53 5.26 3.53 -18.86
C PHE A 53 6.02 3.48 -17.54
N SER A 54 6.31 4.63 -16.94
CA SER A 54 6.97 4.70 -15.62
C SER A 54 6.13 4.03 -14.54
N LEU A 55 4.82 4.29 -14.52
CA LEU A 55 3.90 3.65 -13.60
C LEU A 55 3.86 2.13 -13.81
N ALA A 56 3.75 1.66 -15.05
CA ALA A 56 3.74 0.23 -15.36
C ALA A 56 5.04 -0.47 -14.92
N LEU A 57 6.20 0.18 -15.09
CA LEU A 57 7.47 -0.33 -14.61
C LEU A 57 7.54 -0.35 -13.08
N ILE A 58 7.09 0.70 -12.39
CA ILE A 58 7.05 0.74 -10.93
C ILE A 58 6.10 -0.34 -10.40
N THR A 59 4.90 -0.46 -10.94
CA THR A 59 3.93 -1.49 -10.55
C THR A 59 4.48 -2.89 -10.81
N GLY A 60 5.07 -3.13 -11.99
CA GLY A 60 5.69 -4.42 -12.31
C GLY A 60 6.87 -4.75 -11.38
N TYR A 61 7.70 -3.77 -11.08
CA TYR A 61 8.81 -3.91 -10.14
C TYR A 61 8.34 -4.19 -8.72
N LEU A 62 7.30 -3.50 -8.25
CA LEU A 62 6.71 -3.73 -6.94
C LEU A 62 6.05 -5.11 -6.85
N LEU A 63 5.37 -5.58 -7.90
CA LEU A 63 4.80 -6.92 -7.93
C LEU A 63 5.88 -8.02 -8.02
N PHE A 64 6.95 -7.77 -8.75
CA PHE A 64 8.11 -8.66 -8.83
C PHE A 64 8.86 -8.71 -7.50
N GLN A 65 9.07 -7.56 -6.85
CA GLN A 65 9.57 -7.50 -5.48
C GLN A 65 8.59 -8.23 -4.55
N GLN A 66 7.30 -7.95 -4.57
CA GLN A 66 6.35 -8.62 -3.67
C GLN A 66 6.36 -10.16 -3.84
N ARG A 67 6.54 -10.64 -5.07
CA ARG A 67 6.61 -12.08 -5.38
C ARG A 67 7.95 -12.72 -4.99
N ASN A 68 9.05 -11.97 -5.07
CA ASN A 68 10.41 -12.49 -4.80
C ASN A 68 10.99 -12.04 -3.46
N SER A 69 10.34 -11.09 -2.80
CA SER A 69 10.64 -10.67 -1.45
C SER A 69 10.12 -11.76 -0.54
N PRO A 70 10.99 -12.43 0.23
CA PRO A 70 10.55 -13.31 1.30
C PRO A 70 9.89 -12.52 2.46
N ALA A 71 9.37 -11.31 2.24
CA ALA A 71 8.87 -10.40 3.27
C ALA A 71 7.56 -10.87 3.93
N TYR A 72 6.87 -11.86 3.36
CA TYR A 72 5.75 -12.55 4.02
C TYR A 72 6.16 -13.85 4.72
N LEU A 73 7.44 -14.21 4.63
CA LEU A 73 8.10 -15.31 5.33
C LEU A 73 9.39 -14.82 6.02
N ALA A 74 9.47 -13.52 6.34
CA ALA A 74 10.53 -12.97 7.17
C ALA A 74 10.18 -13.25 8.64
N THR A 75 10.06 -14.53 8.95
CA THR A 75 10.34 -15.06 10.27
C THR A 75 11.69 -14.49 10.72
N SER A 76 11.67 -13.73 11.80
CA SER A 76 12.80 -12.98 12.37
C SER A 76 13.22 -11.71 11.62
N LEU A 77 12.58 -10.59 11.96
CA LEU A 77 13.38 -9.39 12.22
C LEU A 77 14.43 -9.78 13.28
N PRO A 78 15.67 -9.28 13.22
CA PRO A 78 16.62 -9.50 14.31
C PRO A 78 15.94 -9.04 15.59
N ALA A 79 15.80 -9.96 16.55
CA ALA A 79 15.15 -9.65 17.80
C ALA A 79 15.80 -8.39 18.39
N PHE A 80 14.98 -7.46 18.89
CA PHE A 80 15.47 -6.19 19.41
C PHE A 80 16.60 -6.48 20.42
N GLN A 81 17.81 -6.01 20.09
CA GLN A 81 18.96 -6.17 20.95
C GLN A 81 18.77 -5.20 22.11
N THR A 82 18.47 -5.72 23.30
CA THR A 82 18.40 -4.90 24.51
C THR A 82 19.78 -4.27 24.79
N ASP A 83 19.77 -3.05 25.29
CA ASP A 83 20.92 -2.32 25.82
C ASP A 83 21.49 -2.93 27.11
N ILE A 84 20.76 -3.86 27.74
CA ILE A 84 21.19 -4.58 28.94
C ILE A 84 22.08 -5.77 28.53
N HIS A 85 23.37 -5.51 28.34
CA HIS A 85 24.35 -6.51 27.91
C HIS A 85 24.43 -7.74 28.82
N ASP A 86 24.28 -7.55 30.13
CA ASP A 86 24.34 -8.65 31.11
C ASP A 86 23.14 -9.61 31.02
N ALA A 87 22.03 -9.16 30.42
CA ALA A 87 20.84 -9.98 30.22
C ALA A 87 20.93 -10.87 28.97
N HIS A 88 21.82 -10.57 28.02
CA HIS A 88 21.96 -11.30 26.76
C HIS A 88 22.09 -12.83 26.92
N PRO A 89 22.90 -13.39 27.83
CA PRO A 89 23.01 -14.84 27.98
C PRO A 89 21.77 -15.52 28.57
N TYR A 90 20.84 -14.74 29.16
CA TYR A 90 19.64 -15.24 29.81
C TYR A 90 18.36 -15.02 28.99
N ILE A 91 18.45 -14.33 27.86
CA ILE A 91 17.31 -14.07 26.97
C ILE A 91 17.18 -15.23 25.97
N SER A 92 15.97 -15.79 25.89
CA SER A 92 15.57 -16.75 24.86
C SER A 92 14.49 -16.14 23.98
N TYR A 93 14.58 -16.36 22.67
CA TYR A 93 13.59 -15.88 21.70
C TYR A 93 12.75 -17.06 21.21
N GLU A 94 11.44 -16.86 21.16
CA GLU A 94 10.49 -17.80 20.59
C GLU A 94 9.73 -17.13 19.44
N GLU A 95 9.56 -17.84 18.33
CA GLU A 95 8.69 -17.39 17.26
C GLU A 95 7.23 -17.74 17.61
N ARG A 96 6.36 -16.73 17.55
CA ARG A 96 4.93 -16.89 17.82
C ARG A 96 4.10 -16.36 16.65
N VAL A 97 3.05 -17.08 16.32
CA VAL A 97 2.05 -16.62 15.35
C VAL A 97 1.03 -15.76 16.08
N PHE A 98 0.90 -14.50 15.68
CA PHE A 98 -0.11 -13.60 16.23
C PHE A 98 -1.50 -13.95 15.68
N SER A 99 -2.43 -14.34 16.56
CA SER A 99 -3.82 -14.69 16.22
C SER A 99 -4.79 -13.49 16.29
N GLY A 100 -4.28 -12.27 16.42
CA GLY A 100 -5.08 -11.04 16.58
C GLY A 100 -5.61 -10.42 15.29
N ARG A 101 -5.52 -11.11 14.15
CA ARG A 101 -5.90 -10.53 12.85
C ARG A 101 -7.42 -10.29 12.80
N LEU A 102 -7.79 -9.05 12.46
CA LEU A 102 -9.15 -8.71 12.04
C LEU A 102 -9.30 -9.02 10.56
N ALA A 103 -10.27 -9.86 10.21
CA ALA A 103 -10.62 -10.20 8.84
C ALA A 103 -11.98 -9.58 8.48
N PHE A 104 -12.19 -9.25 7.21
CA PHE A 104 -13.48 -8.76 6.72
C PHE A 104 -14.17 -9.86 5.94
N ASP A 105 -15.41 -10.16 6.31
CA ASP A 105 -16.29 -11.06 5.57
C ASP A 105 -17.09 -10.24 4.55
N GLU A 106 -16.82 -10.45 3.26
CA GLU A 106 -17.48 -9.73 2.16
C GLU A 106 -18.95 -10.14 1.97
N GLU A 107 -19.35 -11.34 2.41
CA GLU A 107 -20.73 -11.82 2.29
C GLU A 107 -21.62 -11.25 3.40
N ILE A 108 -21.10 -11.22 4.63
CA ILE A 108 -21.83 -10.71 5.81
C ILE A 108 -21.65 -9.19 5.95
N GLY A 109 -20.63 -8.62 5.32
CA GLY A 109 -20.29 -7.20 5.40
C GLY A 109 -19.78 -6.78 6.78
N LYS A 110 -19.13 -7.70 7.51
CA LYS A 110 -18.69 -7.49 8.89
C LYS A 110 -17.23 -7.86 9.09
N VAL A 111 -16.58 -7.14 10.00
CA VAL A 111 -15.25 -7.51 10.49
C VAL A 111 -15.42 -8.59 11.56
N TYR A 112 -14.63 -9.65 11.45
CA TYR A 112 -14.56 -10.74 12.41
C TYR A 112 -13.10 -11.02 12.81
N ARG A 113 -12.94 -11.76 13.91
CA ARG A 113 -11.64 -12.24 14.38
C ARG A 113 -11.66 -13.76 14.30
N ASP A 114 -10.61 -14.36 13.77
CA ASP A 114 -10.38 -15.79 13.87
C ASP A 114 -10.06 -16.11 15.34
N ILE A 115 -11.00 -16.77 16.03
CA ILE A 115 -10.83 -17.15 17.44
C ILE A 115 -10.40 -18.61 17.50
N ASP A 116 -9.17 -18.82 17.96
CA ASP A 116 -8.73 -20.15 18.39
C ASP A 116 -9.26 -20.43 19.79
N LEU A 117 -10.16 -21.42 19.91
CA LEU A 117 -10.75 -21.81 21.19
C LEU A 117 -9.78 -22.58 22.09
N SER A 118 -8.64 -23.04 21.55
CA SER A 118 -7.61 -23.74 22.32
C SER A 118 -6.60 -22.80 22.98
N ALA A 119 -6.62 -21.50 22.61
CA ALA A 119 -5.73 -20.48 23.14
C ALA A 119 -6.46 -19.57 24.16
N PRO A 120 -5.73 -18.98 25.13
CA PRO A 120 -6.29 -17.99 26.05
C PRO A 120 -6.89 -16.79 25.29
N GLN A 121 -8.04 -16.32 25.74
CA GLN A 121 -8.70 -15.14 25.16
C GLN A 121 -8.47 -13.92 26.04
N TYR A 122 -8.12 -12.80 25.41
CA TYR A 122 -7.86 -11.53 26.09
C TYR A 122 -8.92 -10.47 25.80
N PHE A 123 -9.85 -10.77 24.90
CA PHE A 123 -10.88 -9.84 24.43
C PHE A 123 -12.18 -10.60 24.16
N GLY A 124 -13.30 -10.02 24.57
CA GLY A 124 -14.62 -10.63 24.39
C GLY A 124 -15.64 -10.08 25.38
N LEU A 125 -16.70 -10.86 25.62
CA LEU A 125 -17.57 -10.60 26.75
C LEU A 125 -16.75 -10.78 28.04
N PRO A 126 -16.88 -9.89 29.04
CA PRO A 126 -16.16 -10.01 30.28
C PRO A 126 -16.50 -11.35 30.94
N SER A 127 -15.47 -12.15 31.22
CA SER A 127 -15.61 -13.46 31.86
C SER A 127 -14.39 -13.71 32.76
N PRO A 128 -14.55 -14.50 33.84
CA PRO A 128 -13.44 -14.82 34.74
C PRO A 128 -12.24 -15.44 34.02
N GLU A 129 -12.48 -16.21 32.96
CA GLU A 129 -11.42 -16.85 32.17
C GLU A 129 -10.55 -15.84 31.42
N ILE A 130 -11.12 -14.71 31.00
CA ILE A 130 -10.36 -13.61 30.39
C ILE A 130 -9.52 -12.90 31.44
N ASP A 131 -10.07 -12.67 32.64
CA ASP A 131 -9.35 -12.04 33.74
C ASP A 131 -8.17 -12.90 34.20
N ASP A 132 -8.37 -14.23 34.30
CA ASP A 132 -7.30 -15.19 34.61
C ASP A 132 -6.23 -15.20 33.52
N ALA A 133 -6.62 -15.19 32.24
CA ALA A 133 -5.68 -15.10 31.12
C ALA A 133 -4.85 -13.80 31.17
N TRP A 134 -5.48 -12.67 31.49
CA TRP A 134 -4.79 -11.40 31.70
C TRP A 134 -3.83 -11.44 32.88
N ALA A 135 -4.29 -11.95 34.03
CA ALA A 135 -3.44 -12.10 35.22
C ALA A 135 -2.20 -12.95 34.89
N ASP A 136 -2.40 -14.04 34.15
CA ASP A 136 -1.35 -14.95 33.69
C ASP A 136 -0.36 -14.31 32.72
N LEU A 137 -0.85 -13.48 31.79
CA LEU A 137 -0.03 -12.75 30.82
C LEU A 137 0.82 -11.68 31.51
N MET A 138 0.25 -11.01 32.51
CA MET A 138 0.89 -9.91 33.23
C MET A 138 1.77 -10.39 34.39
N ARG A 139 1.95 -11.71 34.56
CA ARG A 139 2.87 -12.23 35.58
C ARG A 139 4.29 -11.76 35.30
N GLY A 140 4.88 -11.09 36.28
CA GLY A 140 6.25 -10.60 36.18
C GLY A 140 6.39 -9.39 35.26
N GLU A 141 5.31 -8.63 35.01
CA GLU A 141 5.36 -7.32 34.34
C GLU A 141 6.44 -6.42 34.95
N PHE A 142 6.56 -6.46 36.28
CA PHE A 142 7.62 -5.78 37.00
C PHE A 142 8.68 -6.78 37.47
N VAL A 143 9.93 -6.51 37.08
CA VAL A 143 11.08 -7.27 37.56
C VAL A 143 11.24 -6.97 39.05
N ARG A 144 10.91 -7.96 39.88
CA ARG A 144 11.14 -7.90 41.33
C ARG A 144 12.63 -7.81 41.61
N MET A 145 12.98 -6.91 42.52
CA MET A 145 14.31 -6.75 43.07
C MET A 145 14.33 -7.33 44.47
N THR A 146 15.38 -8.09 44.79
CA THR A 146 15.61 -8.60 46.15
C THR A 146 16.02 -7.47 47.09
N ASP A 147 15.86 -7.66 48.40
CA ASP A 147 16.26 -6.65 49.38
C ASP A 147 17.76 -6.35 49.29
N GLU A 148 18.58 -7.35 48.97
CA GLU A 148 20.02 -7.20 48.77
C GLU A 148 20.36 -6.35 47.53
N GLU A 149 19.63 -6.55 46.43
CA GLU A 149 19.79 -5.75 45.20
C GLU A 149 19.27 -4.32 45.36
N ALA A 150 18.23 -4.13 46.18
CA ALA A 150 17.61 -2.83 46.47
C ALA A 150 18.44 -1.95 47.42
N ALA A 151 19.22 -2.58 48.31
CA ALA A 151 19.96 -1.89 49.37
C ALA A 151 20.78 -0.65 48.91
N PRO A 152 21.50 -0.67 47.76
CA PRO A 152 22.30 0.46 47.29
C PRO A 152 21.47 1.69 46.87
N TYR A 153 20.18 1.51 46.61
CA TYR A 153 19.29 2.50 46.01
C TYR A 153 18.21 2.98 47.00
N THR A 154 18.18 2.43 48.21
CA THR A 154 17.36 2.98 49.30
C THR A 154 17.99 4.27 49.84
N PRO A 155 17.19 5.32 50.17
CA PRO A 155 15.74 5.34 50.33
C PRO A 155 14.93 5.78 49.10
N GLU A 156 15.54 5.93 47.92
CA GLU A 156 14.88 6.54 46.74
C GLU A 156 13.90 5.60 46.02
N LEU A 157 14.01 4.29 46.25
CA LEU A 157 13.09 3.27 45.72
C LEU A 157 11.76 3.24 46.47
N ASN A 158 10.65 3.21 45.72
CA ASN A 158 9.35 2.85 46.28
C ASN A 158 9.11 1.35 46.18
N LYS A 159 8.34 0.84 47.13
CA LYS A 159 7.79 -0.50 47.07
C LYS A 159 6.45 -0.48 46.35
N ALA A 160 6.15 -1.53 45.60
CA ALA A 160 4.83 -1.64 44.99
C ALA A 160 3.76 -1.76 46.10
N PRO A 161 2.66 -0.99 46.02
CA PRO A 161 1.63 -0.96 47.05
C PRO A 161 0.89 -2.29 47.23
N HIS A 162 1.05 -3.23 46.30
CA HIS A 162 0.29 -4.48 46.24
C HIS A 162 1.12 -5.71 46.61
N SER A 163 2.45 -5.63 46.51
CA SER A 163 3.33 -6.78 46.72
C SER A 163 4.44 -6.57 47.77
N ASP A 164 4.60 -5.36 48.33
CA ASP A 164 5.65 -4.98 49.29
C ASP A 164 7.10 -5.29 48.83
N ASP A 165 7.24 -5.61 47.54
CA ASP A 165 8.51 -5.87 46.88
C ASP A 165 9.06 -4.58 46.24
N TYR A 166 10.39 -4.51 46.12
CA TYR A 166 11.06 -3.50 45.30
C TYR A 166 10.98 -3.89 43.83
N HIS A 167 10.86 -2.90 42.96
CA HIS A 167 10.85 -3.09 41.50
C HIS A 167 11.72 -2.01 40.85
N PHE A 168 12.17 -2.27 39.63
CA PHE A 168 12.79 -1.25 38.79
C PHE A 168 11.69 -0.30 38.28
N GLU A 169 11.79 1.00 38.60
CA GLU A 169 10.92 2.07 38.08
C GLU A 169 11.52 2.76 36.85
#